data_AF-A0A4Q4SU93-F1
#
_entry.id   AF-A0A4Q4SU93-F1
#
_cell.length_a   1.000
_cell.length_b   1.000
_cell.length_c   1.000
_cell.angle_alpha   90.00
_cell.angle_beta   90.00
_cell.angle_gamma   90.00
#
_symmetry.space_group_name_H-M   'P 1'
#
loop_
_entity.id
_entity.type
_entity.pdbx_description
1 polymer ?
#
loop_
_entity_poly.entity_id
_entity_poly.type
_entity_poly.pdbx_seq_one_letter_code
_entity_poly.pdbx_strand_id
1 'polypeptide(L)'
;MWARTLPVALQLSAATAALPPLPILPPLPVPPSQIAGGEDFVGAPAVGNQLHHKVQFQPRASLMHGDAGNTGSTDSAGPLGQDPDVKSALQILGVMVWGPDGTLSGGRADISNILMPRIGLGAYDPATLEVLAEWFPDNPDEYLNLGYMELRLEDNSLLVSGASGRLYVVQRTDGSDGTSLELTREVDIAGSLSPGETLLNSLFDTEGNIWFTTGTLTSTPLGPQSSATIGYVEPDGTVHALHLPDQIIENGIALNGTTAYVVTGPLNGTTSTTGYVWAFTTDSPGGDGVRTVWKALYDAGTHQKPGGLTRGGGATPALLGGDYVTTTDNADGRIKLLILHQEPREDPDDQVLCAVPLFDEGASSNDVRPTVHFDGERYGVVIQNGYAVPPMLDHTQFLLDVNGAWNNMTGMPGGIVRVDVNPGEGCEVRWESDVRIKSVPALSTKTGVLYGYVQEEEFAADGTYVWYFIAVDWESGELLWKKRAGAGGSYNDNAWPGSVGGGRFYQSLMLGVVWIEDGSEKY
;
A
#
# COMPACT_ATOMS: atom_id res chain seq x y z
N MET A 1 -43.37 -49.00 17.36
CA MET A 1 -43.13 -49.02 15.90
C MET A 1 -42.20 -47.87 15.58
N TRP A 2 -40.88 -47.99 15.41
CA TRP A 2 -39.81 -48.94 15.78
C TRP A 2 -38.55 -48.03 15.76
N ALA A 3 -37.98 -47.71 16.93
CA ALA A 3 -36.69 -48.21 17.47
C ALA A 3 -35.44 -47.53 16.83
N ARG A 4 -34.73 -46.64 17.55
CA ARG A 4 -33.55 -46.89 18.44
C ARG A 4 -32.30 -47.36 17.66
N THR A 5 -31.14 -46.68 17.74
CA THR A 5 -30.20 -46.81 18.87
C THR A 5 -29.08 -45.74 18.89
N LEU A 6 -28.92 -45.08 20.04
CA LEU A 6 -27.68 -44.61 20.70
C LEU A 6 -27.03 -45.83 21.44
N PRO A 7 -25.90 -45.79 22.20
CA PRO A 7 -24.56 -45.15 22.09
C PRO A 7 -23.40 -46.06 22.65
N VAL A 8 -22.25 -45.45 22.97
CA VAL A 8 -21.16 -45.85 23.93
C VAL A 8 -19.92 -46.57 23.40
N ALA A 9 -18.80 -45.83 23.38
CA ALA A 9 -17.57 -46.26 24.03
C ALA A 9 -16.93 -45.06 24.75
N LEU A 10 -17.09 -45.06 26.07
CA LEU A 10 -16.41 -44.17 27.03
C LEU A 10 -15.00 -44.74 27.31
N GLN A 11 -14.04 -43.84 27.53
CA GLN A 11 -12.78 -44.04 28.26
C GLN A 11 -11.69 -44.95 27.64
N LEU A 12 -10.72 -44.29 27.00
CA LEU A 12 -9.30 -44.46 27.36
C LEU A 12 -8.64 -43.08 27.40
N SER A 13 -8.64 -42.47 28.59
CA SER A 13 -7.57 -41.55 28.97
C SER A 13 -6.49 -42.39 29.64
N ALA A 14 -5.35 -42.53 28.97
CA ALA A 14 -4.01 -42.58 29.55
C ALA A 14 -3.02 -42.94 28.42
N ALA A 15 -1.93 -42.16 28.33
CA ALA A 15 -0.86 -42.24 27.35
C ALA A 15 -1.15 -41.71 25.93
N THR A 16 -1.54 -40.43 25.82
CA THR A 16 -1.02 -39.62 24.71
C THR A 16 0.48 -39.45 24.94
N ALA A 17 1.28 -40.39 24.44
CA ALA A 17 2.60 -40.00 23.97
C ALA A 17 2.36 -38.82 23.03
N ALA A 18 3.05 -37.69 23.28
CA ALA A 18 3.06 -36.58 22.35
C ALA A 18 3.46 -37.15 20.99
N LEU A 19 2.48 -37.33 20.11
CA LEU A 19 2.78 -37.48 18.70
C LEU A 19 3.59 -36.23 18.35
N PRO A 20 4.74 -36.37 17.67
CA PRO A 20 5.40 -35.18 17.14
C PRO A 20 4.35 -34.39 16.36
N PRO A 21 4.30 -33.06 16.50
CA PRO A 21 3.40 -32.26 15.68
C PRO A 21 3.58 -32.71 14.24
N LEU A 22 2.46 -32.99 13.56
CA LEU A 22 2.49 -33.28 12.13
C LEU A 22 3.29 -32.15 11.47
N PRO A 23 4.25 -32.46 10.56
CA PRO A 23 4.97 -31.41 9.88
C PRO A 23 3.94 -30.51 9.21
N ILE A 24 3.95 -29.24 9.59
CA ILE A 24 3.08 -28.22 9.03
C ILE A 24 3.47 -28.13 7.56
N LEU A 25 2.54 -28.48 6.67
CA LEU A 25 2.79 -28.43 5.23
C LEU A 25 2.84 -26.95 4.82
N PRO A 26 3.80 -26.56 3.96
CA PRO A 26 3.81 -25.21 3.41
C PRO A 26 2.50 -24.93 2.66
N PRO A 27 2.08 -23.65 2.56
CA PRO A 27 0.89 -23.30 1.81
C PRO A 27 0.97 -23.80 0.37
N LEU A 28 -0.15 -24.26 -0.17
CA LEU A 28 -0.25 -24.70 -1.56
C LEU A 28 0.03 -23.52 -2.50
N PRO A 29 0.66 -23.74 -3.66
CA PRO A 29 0.86 -22.69 -4.64
C PRO A 29 -0.47 -22.20 -5.23
N VAL A 30 -0.49 -20.94 -5.69
CA VAL A 30 -1.66 -20.36 -6.36
C VAL A 30 -1.84 -21.06 -7.72
N PRO A 31 -2.95 -21.77 -7.96
CA PRO A 31 -3.18 -22.43 -9.23
C PRO A 31 -3.51 -21.39 -10.31
N PRO A 32 -2.87 -21.43 -11.48
CA PRO A 32 -3.23 -20.52 -12.57
C PRO A 32 -4.64 -20.84 -13.10
N SER A 33 -5.41 -19.80 -13.37
CA SER A 33 -6.79 -19.91 -13.88
C SER A 33 -6.86 -19.88 -15.41
N GLN A 34 -5.72 -19.71 -16.08
CA GLN A 34 -5.53 -19.85 -17.52
C GLN A 34 -4.18 -20.52 -17.81
N ILE A 35 -3.95 -20.94 -19.05
CA ILE A 35 -2.67 -21.52 -19.47
C ILE A 35 -1.66 -20.39 -19.66
N ALA A 36 -0.50 -20.50 -19.03
CA ALA A 36 0.59 -19.55 -19.20
C ALA A 36 1.19 -19.63 -20.61
N GLY A 37 1.27 -18.48 -21.29
CA GLY A 37 1.98 -18.29 -22.56
C GLY A 37 3.25 -17.45 -22.40
N GLY A 38 3.87 -17.10 -23.52
CA GLY A 38 5.02 -16.20 -23.59
C GLY A 38 6.36 -16.80 -23.15
N GLU A 39 7.42 -16.02 -23.29
CA GLU A 39 8.75 -16.36 -22.78
C GLU A 39 8.76 -16.33 -21.25
N ASP A 40 9.48 -17.25 -20.61
CA ASP A 40 9.52 -17.31 -19.14
C ASP A 40 10.31 -16.13 -18.55
N PHE A 41 11.43 -15.77 -19.17
CA PHE A 41 12.29 -14.67 -18.78
C PHE A 41 12.74 -13.92 -20.04
N VAL A 42 12.64 -12.59 -20.03
CA VAL A 42 13.09 -11.72 -21.11
C VAL A 42 14.00 -10.65 -20.53
N GLY A 43 15.08 -10.33 -21.24
CA GLY A 43 16.13 -9.44 -20.77
C GLY A 43 17.36 -10.22 -20.29
N ALA A 44 18.13 -9.63 -19.39
CA ALA A 44 19.30 -10.25 -18.81
C ALA A 44 19.36 -9.97 -17.30
N PRO A 45 20.06 -10.81 -16.51
CA PRO A 45 20.33 -10.49 -15.12
C PRO A 45 20.98 -9.11 -15.01
N ALA A 46 20.44 -8.28 -14.12
CA ALA A 46 20.90 -6.93 -13.89
C ALA A 46 22.22 -6.91 -13.11
N VAL A 47 23.03 -5.88 -13.37
CA VAL A 47 24.11 -5.46 -12.48
C VAL A 47 23.53 -4.37 -11.59
N GLY A 48 23.43 -4.62 -10.29
CA GLY A 48 22.84 -3.65 -9.36
C GLY A 48 23.59 -2.32 -9.35
N ASN A 49 22.86 -1.22 -9.41
CA ASN A 49 23.35 0.14 -9.28
C ASN A 49 22.94 0.69 -7.91
N GLN A 50 23.72 0.35 -6.88
CA GLN A 50 23.38 0.72 -5.50
C GLN A 50 23.24 2.25 -5.37
N LEU A 51 22.08 2.68 -4.86
CA LEU A 51 21.79 4.06 -4.52
C LEU A 51 22.24 4.37 -3.09
N HIS A 52 22.16 5.65 -2.72
CA HIS A 52 22.34 6.04 -1.33
C HIS A 52 21.25 5.40 -0.45
N HIS A 53 21.55 5.28 0.84
CA HIS A 53 20.54 4.85 1.81
C HIS A 53 19.38 5.83 1.81
N LYS A 54 18.15 5.30 1.89
CA LYS A 54 16.96 6.17 1.95
C LYS A 54 16.98 7.04 3.20
N VAL A 55 16.35 8.22 3.10
CA VAL A 55 16.04 9.05 4.28
C VAL A 55 15.08 8.28 5.19
N GLN A 56 15.35 8.29 6.49
CA GLN A 56 14.50 7.66 7.50
C GLN A 56 13.65 8.72 8.20
N PHE A 57 12.33 8.59 8.08
CA PHE A 57 11.37 9.41 8.80
C PHE A 57 11.10 8.85 10.20
N GLN A 58 10.65 9.72 11.10
CA GLN A 58 10.32 9.36 12.49
C GLN A 58 8.81 9.54 12.74
N PRO A 59 8.15 8.61 13.46
CA PRO A 59 8.69 7.33 13.94
C PRO A 59 9.02 6.40 12.77
N ARG A 60 9.93 5.44 12.98
CA ARG A 60 10.28 4.47 11.95
C ARG A 60 9.13 3.48 11.82
N ALA A 61 8.59 3.38 10.61
CA ALA A 61 7.46 2.51 10.33
C ALA A 61 7.68 1.68 9.06
N SER A 62 6.99 0.55 8.97
CA SER A 62 6.74 -0.18 7.73
C SER A 62 5.25 -0.11 7.38
N LEU A 63 4.95 0.28 6.15
CA LEU A 63 3.61 0.54 5.63
C LEU A 63 3.46 -0.02 4.21
N MET A 64 2.25 -0.07 3.65
CA MET A 64 2.06 -0.38 2.21
C MET A 64 2.85 0.56 1.29
N HIS A 65 3.09 1.76 1.80
CA HIS A 65 3.86 2.79 1.16
C HIS A 65 5.29 2.88 1.77
N GLY A 66 5.87 1.76 2.17
CA GLY A 66 7.26 1.70 2.62
C GLY A 66 7.45 2.20 4.06
N ASP A 67 7.23 3.49 4.34
CA ASP A 67 7.44 4.11 5.66
C ASP A 67 6.48 5.29 5.90
N ALA A 68 6.58 5.96 7.06
CA ALA A 68 5.70 7.05 7.46
C ALA A 68 5.71 8.23 6.47
N GLY A 69 6.82 8.44 5.74
CA GLY A 69 6.93 9.42 4.67
C GLY A 69 6.40 8.94 3.31
N ASN A 70 5.87 7.72 3.21
CA ASN A 70 5.40 7.11 1.96
C ASN A 70 6.46 7.06 0.85
N THR A 71 7.73 6.81 1.20
CA THR A 71 8.89 7.03 0.31
C THR A 71 8.98 6.19 -0.96
N GLY A 72 8.40 5.01 -1.02
CA GLY A 72 8.49 4.17 -2.22
C GLY A 72 9.57 3.14 -2.14
N SER A 73 10.45 3.28 -1.14
CA SER A 73 11.76 2.69 -1.16
C SER A 73 12.08 1.91 0.11
N THR A 74 12.96 0.93 -0.05
CA THR A 74 13.55 0.13 1.02
C THR A 74 15.04 -0.05 0.79
N ASP A 75 15.79 -0.16 1.88
CA ASP A 75 17.22 -0.54 1.86
C ASP A 75 17.43 -2.06 1.80
N SER A 76 16.34 -2.83 1.69
CA SER A 76 16.41 -4.27 1.44
C SER A 76 16.76 -4.55 -0.02
N ALA A 77 17.60 -5.57 -0.26
CA ALA A 77 17.91 -6.02 -1.60
C ALA A 77 16.71 -6.77 -2.20
N GLY A 78 16.34 -6.43 -3.44
CA GLY A 78 15.50 -7.27 -4.29
C GLY A 78 16.33 -8.17 -5.22
N PRO A 79 15.68 -9.04 -6.01
CA PRO A 79 16.35 -9.93 -6.95
C PRO A 79 16.91 -9.16 -8.16
N LEU A 80 18.05 -9.58 -8.69
CA LEU A 80 18.66 -9.02 -9.89
C LEU A 80 18.34 -9.85 -11.14
N GLY A 81 17.62 -10.96 -11.02
CA GLY A 81 17.28 -11.85 -12.15
C GLY A 81 18.36 -12.89 -12.41
N GLN A 82 19.15 -13.26 -11.40
CA GLN A 82 20.18 -14.30 -11.49
C GLN A 82 19.55 -15.68 -11.24
N ASP A 83 19.37 -16.48 -12.29
CA ASP A 83 18.64 -17.77 -12.24
C ASP A 83 17.32 -17.65 -11.45
N PRO A 84 16.41 -16.74 -11.86
CA PRO A 84 15.29 -16.35 -11.03
C PRO A 84 14.26 -17.47 -10.92
N ASP A 85 13.85 -17.76 -9.68
CA ASP A 85 12.79 -18.70 -9.35
C ASP A 85 11.52 -17.95 -8.92
N VAL A 86 10.38 -18.45 -9.37
CA VAL A 86 9.07 -17.87 -9.05
C VAL A 86 8.26 -18.88 -8.25
N LYS A 87 7.76 -18.43 -7.11
CA LYS A 87 6.95 -19.22 -6.19
C LYS A 87 5.67 -18.47 -5.86
N SER A 88 4.66 -19.22 -5.45
CA SER A 88 3.40 -18.64 -4.99
C SER A 88 2.84 -19.44 -3.82
N ALA A 89 1.95 -18.82 -3.07
CA ALA A 89 1.27 -19.41 -1.93
C ALA A 89 -0.18 -18.90 -1.86
N LEU A 90 -1.14 -19.79 -1.60
CA LEU A 90 -2.52 -19.48 -1.25
C LEU A 90 -2.61 -18.95 0.18
N GLN A 91 -1.94 -17.82 0.42
CA GLN A 91 -1.88 -17.12 1.69
C GLN A 91 -2.19 -15.65 1.46
N ILE A 92 -3.37 -15.20 1.91
CA ILE A 92 -3.80 -13.81 1.74
C ILE A 92 -3.08 -12.95 2.78
N LEU A 93 -2.10 -12.18 2.32
CA LEU A 93 -1.31 -11.25 3.14
C LEU A 93 -1.76 -9.80 2.95
N GLY A 94 -2.26 -9.43 1.76
CA GLY A 94 -2.60 -8.03 1.44
C GLY A 94 -1.37 -7.14 1.55
N VAL A 95 -1.35 -6.23 2.52
CA VAL A 95 -0.16 -5.41 2.83
C VAL A 95 0.84 -6.23 3.64
N MET A 96 2.08 -6.30 3.16
CA MET A 96 3.20 -6.91 3.88
C MET A 96 4.04 -5.83 4.54
N VAL A 97 4.24 -5.95 5.84
CA VAL A 97 5.08 -5.05 6.64
C VAL A 97 6.24 -5.82 7.26
N TRP A 98 7.45 -5.25 7.14
CA TRP A 98 8.70 -5.90 7.52
C TRP A 98 9.28 -5.25 8.77
N GLY A 99 9.52 -6.06 9.80
CA GLY A 99 10.19 -5.63 11.03
C GLY A 99 11.70 -5.51 10.86
N PRO A 100 12.39 -4.86 11.82
CA PRO A 100 13.84 -4.59 11.74
C PRO A 100 14.70 -5.85 11.65
N ASP A 101 14.24 -6.98 12.20
CA ASP A 101 14.94 -8.27 12.21
C ASP A 101 14.52 -9.20 11.06
N GLY A 102 13.85 -8.66 10.03
CA GLY A 102 13.35 -9.43 8.88
C GLY A 102 12.07 -10.22 9.18
N THR A 103 11.39 -9.91 10.28
CA THR A 103 10.08 -10.47 10.61
C THR A 103 9.01 -9.96 9.64
N LEU A 104 8.02 -10.81 9.32
CA LEU A 104 6.95 -10.47 8.39
C LEU A 104 5.59 -10.47 9.09
N SER A 105 4.85 -9.38 8.94
CA SER A 105 3.44 -9.27 9.34
C SER A 105 2.59 -8.79 8.16
N GLY A 106 1.29 -9.02 8.22
CA GLY A 106 0.34 -8.55 7.22
C GLY A 106 -1.10 -8.84 7.59
N GLY A 107 -1.98 -8.74 6.61
CA GLY A 107 -3.38 -9.14 6.74
C GLY A 107 -3.55 -10.64 6.93
N ARG A 108 -4.67 -11.03 7.53
CA ARG A 108 -5.08 -12.43 7.72
C ARG A 108 -6.58 -12.55 7.45
N ALA A 109 -6.97 -13.54 6.66
CA ALA A 109 -8.39 -13.84 6.39
C ALA A 109 -8.77 -15.24 6.91
N ASP A 110 -9.63 -15.34 7.92
CA ASP A 110 -10.25 -16.61 8.31
C ASP A 110 -11.36 -16.94 7.30
N ILE A 111 -11.07 -17.91 6.43
CA ILE A 111 -11.94 -18.38 5.36
C ILE A 111 -12.81 -19.58 5.76
N SER A 112 -12.94 -19.88 7.05
CA SER A 112 -13.90 -20.90 7.54
C SER A 112 -15.32 -20.65 7.02
N ASN A 113 -15.68 -19.38 6.81
CA ASN A 113 -16.79 -18.95 5.98
C ASN A 113 -16.29 -18.15 4.76
N ILE A 114 -16.17 -18.81 3.61
CA ILE A 114 -15.65 -18.19 2.37
C ILE A 114 -16.50 -17.01 1.87
N LEU A 115 -17.77 -16.92 2.25
CA LEU A 115 -18.66 -15.81 1.82
C LEU A 115 -18.51 -14.57 2.70
N MET A 116 -18.03 -14.75 3.93
CA MET A 116 -17.85 -13.68 4.92
C MET A 116 -16.57 -13.98 5.70
N PRO A 117 -15.39 -13.84 5.06
CA PRO A 117 -14.14 -14.10 5.74
C PRO A 117 -13.94 -13.05 6.85
N ARG A 118 -13.53 -13.50 8.04
CA ARG A 118 -13.14 -12.57 9.11
C ARG A 118 -11.75 -12.04 8.79
N ILE A 119 -11.58 -10.72 8.86
CA ILE A 119 -10.32 -10.05 8.53
C ILE A 119 -9.59 -9.67 9.82
N GLY A 120 -8.28 -9.89 9.85
CA GLY A 120 -7.42 -9.69 11.00
C GLY A 120 -5.97 -9.44 10.59
N LEU A 121 -5.08 -9.57 11.56
CA LEU A 121 -3.64 -9.44 11.41
C LEU A 121 -2.97 -10.80 11.58
N GLY A 122 -1.87 -11.01 10.84
CA GLY A 122 -1.06 -12.21 10.92
C GLY A 122 0.43 -11.90 11.09
N ALA A 123 1.13 -12.77 11.81
CA ALA A 123 2.58 -12.86 11.82
C ALA A 123 2.99 -14.12 11.07
N TYR A 124 3.99 -14.01 10.21
CA TYR A 124 4.36 -15.06 9.27
C TYR A 124 5.85 -15.38 9.33
N ASP A 125 6.21 -16.65 9.11
CA ASP A 125 7.58 -17.03 8.80
C ASP A 125 7.92 -16.50 7.39
N PRO A 126 8.94 -15.64 7.23
CA PRO A 126 9.23 -15.00 5.95
C PRO A 126 9.75 -15.99 4.88
N ALA A 127 10.31 -17.14 5.29
CA ALA A 127 10.85 -18.13 4.38
C ALA A 127 9.76 -19.07 3.84
N THR A 128 8.84 -19.52 4.71
CA THR A 128 7.81 -20.53 4.40
C THR A 128 6.40 -19.96 4.24
N LEU A 129 6.16 -18.73 4.71
CA LEU A 129 4.84 -18.10 4.87
C LEU A 129 3.91 -18.84 5.84
N GLU A 130 4.45 -19.66 6.74
CA GLU A 130 3.70 -20.27 7.83
C GLU A 130 3.11 -19.21 8.76
N VAL A 131 1.85 -19.39 9.19
CA VAL A 131 1.20 -18.51 10.16
C VAL A 131 1.76 -18.81 11.55
N LEU A 132 2.49 -17.85 12.11
CA LEU A 132 3.09 -17.96 13.45
C LEU A 132 2.11 -17.49 14.54
N ALA A 133 1.32 -16.46 14.25
CA ALA A 133 0.28 -15.93 15.13
C ALA A 133 -0.77 -15.19 14.31
N GLU A 134 -1.98 -15.08 14.86
CA GLU A 134 -3.08 -14.34 14.27
C GLU A 134 -3.86 -13.58 15.34
N TRP A 135 -4.38 -12.42 14.97
CA TRP A 135 -5.28 -11.62 15.79
C TRP A 135 -6.46 -11.16 14.95
N PHE A 136 -7.64 -11.13 15.53
CA PHE A 136 -8.85 -10.63 14.89
C PHE A 136 -9.65 -9.77 15.88
N PRO A 137 -10.35 -8.73 15.40
CA PRO A 137 -11.19 -7.89 16.24
C PRO A 137 -12.35 -8.70 16.83
N ASP A 138 -12.71 -8.45 18.09
CA ASP A 138 -13.77 -9.19 18.79
C ASP A 138 -15.11 -9.13 18.05
N ASN A 139 -15.41 -7.99 17.41
CA ASN A 139 -16.52 -7.86 16.48
C ASN A 139 -16.18 -8.56 15.14
N PRO A 140 -16.83 -9.68 14.78
CA PRO A 140 -16.53 -10.42 13.55
C PRO A 140 -16.93 -9.65 12.28
N ASP A 141 -17.81 -8.66 12.39
CA ASP A 141 -18.26 -7.82 11.28
C ASP A 141 -17.42 -6.55 11.12
N GLU A 142 -16.37 -6.36 11.93
CA GLU A 142 -15.49 -5.20 11.84
C GLU A 142 -14.70 -5.24 10.52
N TYR A 143 -14.81 -4.17 9.73
CA TYR A 143 -13.96 -3.98 8.57
C TYR A 143 -12.67 -3.26 8.98
N LEU A 144 -11.54 -3.96 8.91
CA LEU A 144 -10.22 -3.39 9.14
C LEU A 144 -9.64 -2.80 7.86
N ASN A 145 -9.16 -1.56 7.93
CA ASN A 145 -8.47 -0.88 6.84
C ASN A 145 -7.02 -1.33 6.74
N LEU A 146 -6.81 -2.59 6.35
CA LEU A 146 -5.47 -3.18 6.21
C LEU A 146 -4.60 -2.46 5.18
N GLY A 147 -5.19 -1.67 4.27
CA GLY A 147 -4.45 -0.83 3.32
C GLY A 147 -3.53 0.16 4.03
N TYR A 148 -3.97 0.78 5.13
CA TYR A 148 -3.19 1.79 5.86
C TYR A 148 -2.80 1.29 7.26
N MET A 149 -2.58 -0.02 7.40
CA MET A 149 -1.99 -0.56 8.62
C MET A 149 -0.52 -0.16 8.72
N GLU A 150 -0.08 0.11 9.94
CA GLU A 150 1.30 0.49 10.25
C GLU A 150 1.95 -0.60 11.11
N LEU A 151 3.21 -0.93 10.82
CA LEU A 151 4.10 -1.57 11.80
C LEU A 151 5.10 -0.52 12.30
N ARG A 152 5.02 -0.17 13.58
CA ARG A 152 5.99 0.68 14.25
C ARG A 152 7.25 -0.12 14.59
N LEU A 153 8.40 0.30 14.08
CA LEU A 153 9.63 -0.50 14.12
C LEU A 153 10.36 -0.39 15.47
N GLU A 154 10.07 0.62 16.29
CA GLU A 154 10.68 0.80 17.61
C GLU A 154 10.28 -0.30 18.60
N ASP A 155 9.05 -0.79 18.49
CA ASP A 155 8.48 -1.74 19.45
C ASP A 155 7.69 -2.89 18.81
N ASN A 156 7.61 -2.99 17.48
CA ASN A 156 6.83 -4.00 16.76
C ASN A 156 5.31 -3.94 17.03
N SER A 157 4.77 -2.75 17.33
CA SER A 157 3.33 -2.54 17.42
C SER A 157 2.70 -2.43 16.02
N LEU A 158 1.63 -3.18 15.77
CA LEU A 158 0.79 -3.06 14.59
C LEU A 158 -0.40 -2.14 14.90
N LEU A 159 -0.59 -1.09 14.11
CA LEU A 159 -1.74 -0.19 14.20
C LEU A 159 -2.65 -0.38 13.00
N VAL A 160 -3.95 -0.49 13.24
CA VAL A 160 -4.97 -0.58 12.19
C VAL A 160 -6.25 0.12 12.62
N SER A 161 -6.89 0.82 11.67
CA SER A 161 -8.19 1.45 11.87
C SER A 161 -9.33 0.52 11.43
N GLY A 162 -10.44 0.59 12.16
CA GLY A 162 -11.70 -0.07 11.84
C GLY A 162 -12.74 0.93 11.35
N ALA A 163 -13.57 0.52 10.39
CA ALA A 163 -14.62 1.37 9.82
C ALA A 163 -15.63 1.87 10.87
N SER A 164 -15.75 1.19 12.03
CA SER A 164 -16.62 1.59 13.13
C SER A 164 -16.16 2.82 13.93
N GLY A 165 -15.00 3.39 13.62
CA GLY A 165 -14.40 4.46 14.42
C GLY A 165 -13.46 3.96 15.51
N ARG A 166 -12.98 2.70 15.39
CA ARG A 166 -12.03 2.09 16.35
C ARG A 166 -10.62 2.10 15.81
N LEU A 167 -9.65 2.34 16.69
CA LEU A 167 -8.22 2.21 16.44
C LEU A 167 -7.68 1.05 17.30
N TYR A 168 -6.98 0.10 16.67
CA TYR A 168 -6.44 -1.08 17.33
C TYR A 168 -4.92 -1.06 17.29
N VAL A 169 -4.27 -1.22 18.44
CA VAL A 169 -2.83 -1.44 18.57
C VAL A 169 -2.59 -2.86 19.05
N VAL A 170 -1.94 -3.65 18.21
CA VAL A 170 -1.66 -5.07 18.44
C VAL A 170 -0.16 -5.27 18.52
N GLN A 171 0.32 -5.68 19.68
CA GLN A 171 1.73 -5.95 19.94
C GLN A 171 2.13 -7.29 19.33
N ARG A 172 3.15 -7.29 18.48
CA ARG A 172 3.86 -8.51 18.11
C ARG A 172 4.98 -8.80 19.10
N THR A 173 5.01 -10.01 19.63
CA THR A 173 6.10 -10.48 20.48
C THR A 173 6.69 -11.76 19.90
N ASP A 174 8.00 -11.78 19.64
CA ASP A 174 8.73 -12.98 19.21
C ASP A 174 9.66 -13.41 20.37
N GLY A 175 9.57 -14.67 20.81
CA GLY A 175 10.35 -15.19 21.93
C GLY A 175 10.64 -16.69 21.83
N SER A 176 11.32 -17.25 22.84
CA SER A 176 11.64 -18.69 22.88
C SER A 176 10.40 -19.59 22.87
N ASP A 177 9.27 -19.06 23.35
CA ASP A 177 8.00 -19.77 23.46
C ASP A 177 7.14 -19.65 22.19
N GLY A 178 7.62 -18.93 21.16
CA GLY A 178 6.94 -18.68 19.90
C GLY A 178 6.67 -17.19 19.64
N THR A 179 5.85 -16.92 18.63
CA THR A 179 5.36 -15.57 18.29
C THR A 179 3.93 -15.39 18.79
N SER A 180 3.58 -14.21 19.30
CA SER A 180 2.21 -13.83 19.65
C SER A 180 1.79 -12.49 19.04
N LEU A 181 0.48 -12.30 18.88
CA LEU A 181 -0.17 -11.04 18.55
C LEU A 181 -1.22 -10.72 19.63
N GLU A 182 -1.02 -9.64 20.37
CA GLU A 182 -1.85 -9.29 21.54
C GLU A 182 -2.37 -7.86 21.43
N LEU A 183 -3.68 -7.67 21.56
CA LEU A 183 -4.28 -6.32 21.62
C LEU A 183 -3.83 -5.61 22.89
N THR A 184 -3.09 -4.52 22.75
CA THR A 184 -2.57 -3.73 23.89
C THR A 184 -3.29 -2.42 24.10
N ARG A 185 -3.92 -1.89 23.04
CA ARG A 185 -4.72 -0.66 23.12
C ARG A 185 -5.84 -0.71 22.09
N GLU A 186 -7.03 -0.31 22.53
CA GLU A 186 -8.17 -0.04 21.66
C GLU A 186 -8.73 1.34 22.03
N VAL A 187 -9.00 2.17 21.03
CA VAL A 187 -9.59 3.49 21.21
C VAL A 187 -10.84 3.62 20.34
N ASP A 188 -11.94 4.04 20.93
CA ASP A 188 -13.19 4.37 20.23
C ASP A 188 -13.27 5.89 20.07
N ILE A 189 -13.21 6.36 18.81
CA ILE A 189 -13.31 7.78 18.46
C ILE A 189 -14.56 8.09 17.64
N ALA A 190 -15.52 7.15 17.53
CA ALA A 190 -16.72 7.32 16.72
C ALA A 190 -17.52 8.58 17.11
N GLY A 191 -17.52 8.94 18.40
CA GLY A 191 -18.17 10.15 18.91
C GLY A 191 -17.53 11.47 18.48
N SER A 192 -16.31 11.43 17.95
CA SER A 192 -15.56 12.60 17.45
C SER A 192 -15.65 12.76 15.93
N LEU A 193 -16.35 11.87 15.22
CA LEU A 193 -16.49 11.91 13.76
C LEU A 193 -17.82 12.56 13.34
N SER A 194 -17.86 13.10 12.13
CA SER A 194 -19.13 13.60 11.57
C SER A 194 -20.04 12.43 11.14
N PRO A 195 -21.38 12.61 11.12
CA PRO A 195 -22.29 11.55 10.72
C PRO A 195 -21.98 10.97 9.33
N GLY A 196 -21.84 9.66 9.25
CA GLY A 196 -21.55 8.94 8.00
C GLY A 196 -20.07 8.85 7.66
N GLU A 197 -19.19 9.50 8.42
CA GLU A 197 -17.76 9.34 8.25
C GLU A 197 -17.27 8.01 8.84
N THR A 198 -16.31 7.39 8.16
CA THR A 198 -15.61 6.19 8.61
C THR A 198 -14.10 6.44 8.56
N LEU A 199 -13.37 5.82 9.48
CA LEU A 199 -11.92 5.93 9.52
C LEU A 199 -11.31 5.32 8.26
N LEU A 200 -10.24 5.96 7.82
CA LEU A 200 -9.44 5.53 6.68
C LEU A 200 -7.99 5.30 7.09
N ASN A 201 -7.36 6.33 7.66
CA ASN A 201 -5.92 6.33 7.95
C ASN A 201 -5.65 6.33 9.45
N SER A 202 -4.52 5.75 9.83
CA SER A 202 -3.97 5.85 11.17
C SER A 202 -2.45 5.72 11.16
N LEU A 203 -1.73 6.61 11.85
CA LEU A 203 -0.26 6.56 12.00
C LEU A 203 0.17 7.03 13.39
N PHE A 204 1.19 6.41 13.97
CA PHE A 204 1.87 6.95 15.14
C PHE A 204 2.73 8.16 14.77
N ASP A 205 2.79 9.13 15.69
CA ASP A 205 3.80 10.18 15.67
C ASP A 205 4.91 9.94 16.70
N THR A 206 5.91 10.81 16.71
CA THR A 206 7.08 10.71 17.61
C THR A 206 6.77 10.94 19.09
N GLU A 207 5.59 11.49 19.41
CA GLU A 207 5.11 11.66 20.79
C GLU A 207 4.22 10.49 21.24
N GLY A 208 3.95 9.53 20.35
CA GLY A 208 3.09 8.39 20.60
C GLY A 208 1.60 8.70 20.40
N ASN A 209 1.26 9.85 19.83
CA ASN A 209 -0.10 10.13 19.41
C ASN A 209 -0.45 9.26 18.20
N ILE A 210 -1.72 8.88 18.07
CA ILE A 210 -2.24 8.22 16.87
C ILE A 210 -2.96 9.25 16.03
N TRP A 211 -2.34 9.73 14.95
CA TRP A 211 -3.02 10.51 13.93
C TRP A 211 -4.04 9.65 13.22
N PHE A 212 -5.20 10.22 12.89
CA PHE A 212 -6.25 9.55 12.16
C PHE A 212 -6.90 10.48 11.14
N THR A 213 -7.46 9.88 10.09
CA THR A 213 -8.39 10.59 9.21
C THR A 213 -9.61 9.75 8.89
N THR A 214 -10.73 10.43 8.65
CA THR A 214 -11.83 9.85 7.87
C THR A 214 -11.61 10.14 6.40
N GLY A 215 -12.21 9.34 5.52
CA GLY A 215 -12.00 9.46 4.09
C GLY A 215 -12.62 8.32 3.29
N THR A 216 -12.64 8.46 1.98
CA THR A 216 -13.26 7.49 1.07
C THR A 216 -12.23 6.88 0.13
N LEU A 217 -12.35 5.59 -0.13
CA LEU A 217 -11.83 4.96 -1.34
C LEU A 217 -12.98 4.24 -2.04
N THR A 218 -13.17 4.54 -3.32
CA THR A 218 -14.07 3.74 -4.17
C THR A 218 -13.63 2.28 -4.15
N SER A 219 -14.58 1.37 -4.39
CA SER A 219 -14.39 -0.09 -4.30
C SER A 219 -14.04 -0.65 -2.91
N THR A 220 -14.02 0.19 -1.86
CA THR A 220 -14.00 -0.27 -0.46
C THR A 220 -15.40 -0.16 0.18
N PRO A 221 -15.67 -0.90 1.27
CA PRO A 221 -16.91 -0.77 2.04
C PRO A 221 -17.11 0.59 2.73
N LEU A 222 -16.10 1.47 2.75
CA LEU A 222 -16.13 2.76 3.46
C LEU A 222 -17.15 3.76 2.88
N GLY A 223 -17.67 3.50 1.69
CA GLY A 223 -18.72 4.29 1.05
C GLY A 223 -18.31 5.73 0.70
N PRO A 224 -19.13 6.45 -0.07
CA PRO A 224 -18.89 7.88 -0.33
C PRO A 224 -19.14 8.70 0.95
N GLN A 225 -18.20 9.58 1.30
CA GLN A 225 -18.33 10.52 2.42
C GLN A 225 -18.55 11.95 1.91
N SER A 226 -19.25 12.78 2.69
CA SER A 226 -19.54 14.18 2.34
C SER A 226 -18.65 15.20 3.03
N SER A 227 -17.71 14.73 3.85
CA SER A 227 -16.77 15.53 4.62
C SER A 227 -15.58 14.65 5.03
N ALA A 228 -14.56 15.27 5.60
CA ALA A 228 -13.48 14.56 6.26
C ALA A 228 -13.19 15.18 7.64
N THR A 229 -12.61 14.36 8.51
CA THR A 229 -12.08 14.72 9.81
C THR A 229 -10.63 14.27 9.85
N ILE A 230 -9.74 15.16 10.29
CA ILE A 230 -8.36 14.81 10.67
C ILE A 230 -8.20 15.06 12.16
N GLY A 231 -7.47 14.19 12.84
CA GLY A 231 -7.25 14.33 14.26
C GLY A 231 -6.08 13.51 14.75
N TYR A 232 -5.85 13.56 16.06
CA TYR A 232 -4.95 12.64 16.73
C TYR A 232 -5.49 12.25 18.11
N VAL A 233 -5.07 11.08 18.58
CA VAL A 233 -5.36 10.56 19.91
C VAL A 233 -4.07 10.54 20.73
N GLU A 234 -4.03 11.27 21.84
CA GLU A 234 -2.91 11.25 22.78
C GLU A 234 -2.75 9.89 23.46
N PRO A 235 -1.57 9.55 24.02
CA PRO A 235 -1.35 8.29 24.73
C PRO A 235 -2.36 8.00 25.86
N ASP A 236 -2.91 9.04 26.50
CA ASP A 236 -3.90 8.92 27.57
C ASP A 236 -5.35 8.71 27.08
N GLY A 237 -5.58 8.78 25.77
CA GLY A 237 -6.90 8.64 25.14
C GLY A 237 -7.62 9.94 24.82
N THR A 238 -7.02 11.11 25.10
CA THR A 238 -7.59 12.41 24.70
C THR A 238 -7.64 12.53 23.17
N VAL A 239 -8.81 12.86 22.63
CA VAL A 239 -9.03 12.96 21.16
C VAL A 239 -9.12 14.42 20.75
N HIS A 240 -8.29 14.81 19.79
CA HIS A 240 -8.35 16.09 19.10
C HIS A 240 -8.81 15.87 17.67
N ALA A 241 -9.78 16.65 17.20
CA ALA A 241 -10.38 16.49 15.88
C ALA A 241 -10.64 17.85 15.22
N LEU A 242 -10.33 17.93 13.93
CA LEU A 242 -10.59 19.06 13.05
C LEU A 242 -11.43 18.57 11.86
N HIS A 243 -12.64 19.10 11.76
CA HIS A 243 -13.54 18.83 10.64
C HIS A 243 -13.21 19.71 9.44
N LEU A 244 -13.13 19.09 8.27
CA LEU A 244 -12.89 19.71 6.97
C LEU A 244 -14.19 19.62 6.15
N PRO A 245 -15.05 20.65 6.20
CA PRO A 245 -16.29 20.64 5.43
C PRO A 245 -16.00 20.74 3.93
N ASP A 246 -16.89 20.15 3.11
CA ASP A 246 -16.85 20.22 1.64
C ASP A 246 -15.54 19.74 0.98
N GLN A 247 -14.75 18.97 1.72
CA GLN A 247 -13.51 18.34 1.30
C GLN A 247 -13.51 16.89 1.76
N ILE A 248 -12.88 16.03 0.97
CA ILE A 248 -12.70 14.61 1.30
C ILE A 248 -11.23 14.25 1.24
N ILE A 249 -10.82 13.39 2.15
CA ILE A 249 -9.54 12.70 2.06
C ILE A 249 -9.78 11.42 1.27
N GLU A 250 -9.00 11.28 0.20
CA GLU A 250 -9.25 10.31 -0.88
C GLU A 250 -8.22 9.18 -0.91
N ASN A 251 -7.16 9.29 -0.10
CA ASN A 251 -6.09 8.30 0.02
C ASN A 251 -5.38 8.44 1.39
N GLY A 252 -4.15 7.93 1.50
CA GLY A 252 -3.33 7.95 2.69
C GLY A 252 -2.83 9.33 3.14
N ILE A 253 -2.12 9.32 4.27
CA ILE A 253 -1.41 10.48 4.83
C ILE A 253 0.09 10.16 4.92
N ALA A 254 0.93 11.19 4.91
CA ALA A 254 2.34 11.07 5.27
C ALA A 254 2.59 11.72 6.64
N LEU A 255 3.62 11.28 7.36
CA LEU A 255 3.95 11.80 8.68
C LEU A 255 5.47 11.92 8.86
N ASN A 256 5.90 13.03 9.47
CA ASN A 256 7.28 13.23 9.92
C ASN A 256 7.27 13.99 11.25
N GLY A 257 7.87 13.39 12.29
CA GLY A 257 7.86 13.96 13.62
C GLY A 257 6.46 13.95 14.21
N THR A 258 5.83 15.12 14.27
CA THR A 258 4.43 15.33 14.67
C THR A 258 3.59 15.98 13.56
N THR A 259 4.19 16.18 12.38
CA THR A 259 3.54 16.85 11.24
C THR A 259 2.99 15.81 10.27
N ALA A 260 1.67 15.86 10.05
CA ALA A 260 0.94 15.07 9.07
C ALA A 260 0.67 15.87 7.79
N TYR A 261 0.88 15.23 6.64
CA TYR A 261 0.62 15.80 5.32
C TYR A 261 -0.54 15.08 4.65
N VAL A 262 -1.50 15.85 4.15
CA VAL A 262 -2.79 15.31 3.67
C VAL A 262 -3.20 16.00 2.38
N VAL A 263 -3.75 15.23 1.44
CA VAL A 263 -4.36 15.74 0.20
C VAL A 263 -5.87 15.64 0.33
N THR A 264 -6.58 16.73 0.04
CA THR A 264 -8.04 16.76 0.02
C THR A 264 -8.59 17.22 -1.31
N GLY A 265 -9.63 16.54 -1.78
CA GLY A 265 -10.38 16.88 -2.99
C GLY A 265 -11.80 17.39 -2.71
N PRO A 266 -12.43 18.02 -3.71
CA PRO A 266 -13.83 18.43 -3.62
C PRO A 266 -14.76 17.23 -3.71
N LEU A 267 -15.97 17.37 -3.15
CA LEU A 267 -16.99 16.33 -3.27
C LEU A 267 -17.35 16.03 -4.74
N ASN A 268 -17.57 14.75 -5.03
CA ASN A 268 -18.05 14.31 -6.33
C ASN A 268 -19.41 14.96 -6.67
N GLY A 269 -19.56 15.40 -7.92
CA GLY A 269 -20.77 16.09 -8.40
C GLY A 269 -20.85 17.59 -8.08
N THR A 270 -19.86 18.16 -7.40
CA THR A 270 -19.77 19.62 -7.21
C THR A 270 -19.09 20.30 -8.39
N THR A 271 -19.35 21.59 -8.60
CA THR A 271 -18.67 22.40 -9.64
C THR A 271 -17.32 22.94 -9.19
N SER A 272 -16.94 22.74 -7.92
CA SER A 272 -15.62 23.15 -7.42
C SER A 272 -14.54 22.28 -8.04
N THR A 273 -13.45 22.91 -8.51
CA THR A 273 -12.21 22.23 -8.92
C THR A 273 -11.09 22.45 -7.90
N THR A 274 -11.44 22.91 -6.70
CA THR A 274 -10.46 23.23 -5.66
C THR A 274 -10.13 22.01 -4.84
N GLY A 275 -8.86 21.61 -4.87
CA GLY A 275 -8.26 20.70 -3.91
C GLY A 275 -7.15 21.40 -3.12
N TYR A 276 -6.72 20.75 -2.04
CA TYR A 276 -5.68 21.28 -1.17
C TYR A 276 -4.67 20.21 -0.75
N VAL A 277 -3.41 20.63 -0.63
CA VAL A 277 -2.39 19.92 0.14
C VAL A 277 -2.24 20.65 1.47
N TRP A 278 -2.23 19.91 2.56
CA TRP A 278 -2.16 20.43 3.92
C TRP A 278 -0.95 19.87 4.65
N ALA A 279 -0.40 20.69 5.55
CA ALA A 279 0.40 20.21 6.66
C ALA A 279 -0.29 20.58 7.98
N PHE A 280 -0.50 19.58 8.83
CA PHE A 280 -1.05 19.72 10.17
C PHE A 280 -0.05 19.20 11.19
N THR A 281 -0.07 19.72 12.41
CA THR A 281 0.78 19.27 13.52
C THR A 281 0.02 19.33 14.83
N THR A 282 0.55 18.69 15.85
CA THR A 282 0.04 18.80 17.23
C THR A 282 0.27 20.22 17.77
N ASP A 283 -0.66 20.70 18.58
CA ASP A 283 -0.44 21.88 19.42
C ASP A 283 0.49 21.54 20.60
N SER A 284 1.06 22.58 21.21
CA SER A 284 1.75 22.40 22.51
C SER A 284 0.77 21.86 23.57
N PRO A 285 1.24 21.08 24.57
CA PRO A 285 0.39 20.55 25.62
C PRO A 285 -0.51 21.64 26.25
N GLY A 286 -1.83 21.45 26.17
CA GLY A 286 -2.84 22.41 26.64
C GLY A 286 -3.39 23.39 25.58
N GLY A 287 -3.03 23.23 24.31
CA GLY A 287 -3.65 23.92 23.17
C GLY A 287 -4.99 23.31 22.72
N ASP A 288 -5.55 23.86 21.64
CA ASP A 288 -6.90 23.51 21.14
C ASP A 288 -6.91 22.30 20.17
N GLY A 289 -5.73 21.68 19.94
CA GLY A 289 -5.62 20.37 19.28
C GLY A 289 -4.82 20.40 17.97
N VAL A 290 -5.49 20.15 16.85
CA VAL A 290 -4.85 20.06 15.52
C VAL A 290 -4.54 21.45 14.97
N ARG A 291 -3.26 21.74 14.72
CA ARG A 291 -2.80 23.02 14.17
C ARG A 291 -2.41 22.92 12.71
N THR A 292 -2.93 23.81 11.86
CA THR A 292 -2.48 23.96 10.48
C THR A 292 -1.10 24.64 10.44
N VAL A 293 -0.13 24.02 9.77
CA VAL A 293 1.20 24.61 9.49
C VAL A 293 1.12 25.46 8.23
N TRP A 294 0.60 24.90 7.15
CA TRP A 294 0.33 25.58 5.88
C TRP A 294 -0.73 24.84 5.08
N LYS A 295 -1.21 25.51 4.03
CA LYS A 295 -2.23 25.02 3.10
C LYS A 295 -1.90 25.52 1.70
N ALA A 296 -1.81 24.61 0.73
CA ALA A 296 -1.57 24.94 -0.68
C ALA A 296 -2.74 24.52 -1.56
N LEU A 297 -3.08 25.33 -2.57
CA LEU A 297 -4.12 25.02 -3.54
C LEU A 297 -3.57 24.16 -4.69
N TYR A 298 -4.41 23.26 -5.20
CA TYR A 298 -4.19 22.61 -6.49
C TYR A 298 -5.50 22.48 -7.28
N ASP A 299 -5.37 22.20 -8.58
CA ASP A 299 -6.51 21.96 -9.48
C ASP A 299 -6.94 20.48 -9.42
N ALA A 300 -8.10 20.22 -8.81
CA ALA A 300 -8.72 18.90 -8.71
C ALA A 300 -9.54 18.52 -9.96
N GLY A 301 -9.52 19.36 -11.00
CA GLY A 301 -10.22 19.10 -12.25
C GLY A 301 -11.74 19.07 -12.12
N THR A 302 -12.42 18.89 -13.25
CA THR A 302 -13.90 18.92 -13.29
C THR A 302 -14.55 17.57 -13.02
N HIS A 303 -13.78 16.47 -13.05
CA HIS A 303 -14.29 15.11 -12.95
C HIS A 303 -13.20 14.13 -12.51
N GLN A 304 -13.65 13.00 -11.94
CA GLN A 304 -12.81 11.83 -11.74
C GLN A 304 -12.35 11.29 -13.10
N LYS A 305 -11.04 11.04 -13.24
CA LYS A 305 -10.46 10.52 -14.49
C LYS A 305 -10.84 9.06 -14.68
N PRO A 306 -10.96 8.57 -15.92
CA PRO A 306 -11.16 7.15 -16.21
C PRO A 306 -10.18 6.25 -15.46
N GLY A 307 -10.70 5.22 -14.81
CA GLY A 307 -9.93 4.28 -13.98
C GLY A 307 -9.50 4.83 -12.62
N GLY A 308 -9.49 6.15 -12.43
CA GLY A 308 -9.09 6.74 -11.16
C GLY A 308 -10.02 6.32 -10.03
N LEU A 309 -9.51 6.24 -8.80
CA LEU A 309 -10.30 5.92 -7.62
C LEU A 309 -11.09 7.14 -7.16
N THR A 310 -10.50 8.33 -7.31
CA THR A 310 -11.01 9.53 -6.69
C THR A 310 -10.96 10.73 -7.66
N ARG A 311 -11.57 11.86 -7.28
CA ARG A 311 -11.59 13.06 -8.13
C ARG A 311 -10.49 14.05 -7.78
N GLY A 312 -10.06 14.14 -6.53
CA GLY A 312 -8.93 15.01 -6.16
C GLY A 312 -7.60 14.45 -6.66
N GLY A 313 -6.51 14.85 -5.99
CA GLY A 313 -5.15 14.49 -6.42
C GLY A 313 -4.88 12.99 -6.38
N GLY A 314 -5.70 12.23 -5.64
CA GLY A 314 -5.80 10.78 -5.66
C GLY A 314 -4.63 10.03 -5.07
N ALA A 315 -3.41 10.53 -5.22
CA ALA A 315 -2.20 9.93 -4.67
C ALA A 315 -2.01 10.28 -3.20
N THR A 316 -1.62 9.30 -2.39
CA THR A 316 -1.07 9.58 -1.05
C THR A 316 0.17 10.47 -1.20
N PRO A 317 0.32 11.57 -0.44
CA PRO A 317 1.50 12.40 -0.50
C PRO A 317 2.74 11.63 -0.03
N ALA A 318 3.89 11.91 -0.64
CA ALA A 318 5.18 11.33 -0.28
C ALA A 318 6.17 12.42 0.15
N LEU A 319 6.93 12.16 1.20
CA LEU A 319 7.98 13.04 1.69
C LEU A 319 9.28 12.77 0.95
N LEU A 320 9.79 13.82 0.34
CA LEU A 320 10.96 13.81 -0.53
C LEU A 320 12.12 14.45 0.24
N GLY A 321 12.85 13.59 0.96
CA GLY A 321 13.82 13.97 1.99
C GLY A 321 13.23 14.85 3.09
N GLY A 322 14.04 15.75 3.65
CA GLY A 322 13.61 16.67 4.71
C GLY A 322 12.98 17.96 4.21
N ASP A 323 12.99 18.21 2.90
CA ASP A 323 12.73 19.54 2.34
C ASP A 323 11.35 19.64 1.66
N TYR A 324 10.87 18.54 1.07
CA TYR A 324 9.72 18.57 0.17
C TYR A 324 8.68 17.49 0.47
N VAL A 325 7.44 17.77 0.09
CA VAL A 325 6.34 16.82 -0.04
C VAL A 325 5.85 16.84 -1.48
N THR A 326 5.50 15.69 -2.03
CA THR A 326 5.07 15.54 -3.41
C THR A 326 3.78 14.74 -3.55
N THR A 327 2.97 15.14 -4.51
CA THR A 327 1.71 14.46 -4.91
C THR A 327 1.37 14.87 -6.35
N THR A 328 0.37 14.24 -6.95
CA THR A 328 -0.23 14.69 -8.22
C THR A 328 -1.47 15.54 -7.98
N ASP A 329 -1.73 16.48 -8.90
CA ASP A 329 -3.04 17.13 -9.04
C ASP A 329 -4.01 16.27 -9.89
N ASN A 330 -5.20 16.80 -10.18
CA ASN A 330 -6.14 16.19 -11.11
C ASN A 330 -6.60 17.15 -12.21
N ALA A 331 -5.72 18.06 -12.65
CA ALA A 331 -6.08 19.11 -13.59
C ALA A 331 -6.71 18.56 -14.89
N ASP A 332 -7.63 19.32 -15.49
CA ASP A 332 -8.17 18.97 -16.80
C ASP A 332 -7.09 18.99 -17.89
N GLY A 333 -7.24 18.14 -18.91
CA GLY A 333 -6.19 17.91 -19.91
C GLY A 333 -5.14 16.92 -19.41
N ARG A 334 -4.26 17.31 -18.49
CA ARG A 334 -3.22 16.41 -17.94
C ARG A 334 -2.94 16.68 -16.47
N ILE A 335 -2.68 15.62 -15.71
CA ILE A 335 -2.22 15.77 -14.32
C ILE A 335 -0.83 16.40 -14.28
N LYS A 336 -0.49 17.01 -13.15
CA LYS A 336 0.83 17.53 -12.86
C LYS A 336 1.38 16.90 -11.59
N LEU A 337 2.68 16.62 -11.58
CA LEU A 337 3.43 16.40 -10.36
C LEU A 337 3.60 17.73 -9.65
N LEU A 338 3.24 17.79 -8.37
CA LEU A 338 3.47 18.92 -7.50
C LEU A 338 4.63 18.61 -6.56
N ILE A 339 5.56 19.55 -6.44
CA ILE A 339 6.61 19.54 -5.42
C ILE A 339 6.36 20.75 -4.52
N LEU A 340 6.11 20.51 -3.24
CA LEU A 340 5.83 21.55 -2.26
C LEU A 340 6.86 21.50 -1.13
N HIS A 341 7.16 22.63 -0.52
CA HIS A 341 8.02 22.67 0.65
C HIS A 341 7.34 22.00 1.86
N GLN A 342 8.11 21.29 2.69
CA GLN A 342 7.63 20.81 3.99
C GLN A 342 7.49 21.95 5.00
N GLU A 343 8.40 22.91 4.97
CA GLU A 343 8.36 24.12 5.79
C GLU A 343 7.41 25.17 5.19
N PRO A 344 6.72 25.96 6.03
CA PRO A 344 5.89 27.06 5.54
C PRO A 344 6.76 28.13 4.86
N ARG A 345 6.27 28.66 3.74
CA ARG A 345 6.89 29.77 3.02
C ARG A 345 6.31 31.11 3.49
N GLU A 346 7.10 32.19 3.37
CA GLU A 346 6.62 33.55 3.71
C GLU A 346 5.47 33.96 2.79
N ASP A 347 5.60 33.67 1.50
CA ASP A 347 4.53 33.77 0.52
C ASP A 347 3.88 32.38 0.34
N PRO A 348 2.58 32.21 0.65
CA PRO A 348 1.87 30.96 0.40
C PRO A 348 1.90 30.50 -1.06
N ASP A 349 2.04 31.42 -2.03
CA ASP A 349 2.15 31.07 -3.45
C ASP A 349 3.48 30.40 -3.78
N ASP A 350 4.53 30.61 -2.96
CA ASP A 350 5.82 29.93 -3.06
C ASP A 350 5.81 28.54 -2.39
N GLN A 351 4.70 28.11 -1.77
CA GLN A 351 4.61 26.79 -1.13
C GLN A 351 4.84 25.67 -2.15
N VAL A 352 4.36 25.85 -3.39
CA VAL A 352 4.62 24.97 -4.52
C VAL A 352 5.90 25.41 -5.21
N LEU A 353 6.96 24.60 -5.09
CA LEU A 353 8.24 24.85 -5.77
C LEU A 353 8.09 24.73 -7.29
N CYS A 354 7.42 23.68 -7.74
CA CYS A 354 7.21 23.43 -9.17
C CYS A 354 5.96 22.56 -9.40
N ALA A 355 5.42 22.66 -10.60
CA ALA A 355 4.36 21.78 -11.10
C ALA A 355 4.74 21.26 -12.49
N VAL A 356 4.96 19.96 -12.63
CA VAL A 356 5.44 19.33 -13.88
C VAL A 356 4.28 18.58 -14.55
N PRO A 357 3.83 18.98 -15.75
CA PRO A 357 2.82 18.22 -16.49
C PRO A 357 3.34 16.83 -16.86
N LEU A 358 2.55 15.79 -16.62
CA LEU A 358 2.93 14.41 -16.89
C LEU A 358 2.09 13.78 -17.99
N PHE A 359 2.70 12.84 -18.72
CA PHE A 359 2.06 12.00 -19.73
C PHE A 359 1.30 12.78 -20.83
N ASP A 360 0.55 12.04 -21.64
CA ASP A 360 -0.23 12.58 -22.75
C ASP A 360 -1.52 13.27 -22.28
N GLU A 361 -1.94 14.24 -23.09
CA GLU A 361 -3.19 14.98 -22.89
C GLU A 361 -4.40 14.06 -23.02
N GLY A 362 -5.30 14.12 -22.04
CA GLY A 362 -6.51 13.30 -21.97
C GLY A 362 -6.25 11.84 -21.63
N ALA A 363 -5.02 11.48 -21.22
CA ALA A 363 -4.61 10.11 -20.97
C ALA A 363 -3.75 9.98 -19.71
N SER A 364 -4.05 10.77 -18.67
CA SER A 364 -3.31 10.75 -17.40
C SER A 364 -4.21 10.76 -16.16
N SER A 365 -3.87 9.90 -15.21
CA SER A 365 -4.36 9.90 -13.84
C SER A 365 -3.36 9.20 -12.93
N ASN A 366 -3.45 9.44 -11.62
CA ASN A 366 -2.61 8.76 -10.64
C ASN A 366 -3.29 8.76 -9.27
N ASP A 367 -3.69 7.59 -8.78
CA ASP A 367 -4.17 7.37 -7.40
C ASP A 367 -3.18 6.56 -6.56
N VAL A 368 -1.97 6.35 -7.09
CA VAL A 368 -0.88 5.69 -6.37
C VAL A 368 0.11 6.75 -5.93
N ARG A 369 0.64 6.60 -4.72
CA ARG A 369 1.69 7.52 -4.22
C ARG A 369 2.90 7.65 -5.18
N PRO A 370 3.59 8.80 -5.17
CA PRO A 370 4.91 8.91 -5.77
C PRO A 370 5.95 8.00 -5.12
N THR A 371 6.82 7.37 -5.91
CA THR A 371 8.04 6.71 -5.40
C THR A 371 9.18 7.71 -5.40
N VAL A 372 9.82 7.92 -4.26
CA VAL A 372 10.79 9.00 -4.05
C VAL A 372 12.12 8.51 -3.51
N HIS A 373 13.19 9.19 -3.91
CA HIS A 373 14.53 8.97 -3.39
C HIS A 373 15.31 10.27 -3.37
N PHE A 374 16.17 10.44 -2.37
CA PHE A 374 17.15 11.52 -2.31
C PHE A 374 18.53 10.90 -2.28
N ASP A 375 19.34 11.18 -3.29
CA ASP A 375 20.69 10.62 -3.42
C ASP A 375 21.75 11.43 -2.65
N GLY A 376 21.35 12.48 -1.94
CA GLY A 376 22.24 13.40 -1.24
C GLY A 376 22.53 14.70 -2.00
N GLU A 377 22.21 14.75 -3.30
CA GLU A 377 22.37 15.95 -4.14
C GLU A 377 21.06 16.32 -4.84
N ARG A 378 20.34 15.33 -5.36
CA ARG A 378 19.13 15.46 -6.17
C ARG A 378 18.02 14.56 -5.66
N TYR A 379 16.83 15.05 -5.87
CA TYR A 379 15.59 14.43 -5.42
C TYR A 379 14.89 13.80 -6.63
N GLY A 380 14.76 12.47 -6.67
CA GLY A 380 14.08 11.76 -7.74
C GLY A 380 12.67 11.36 -7.34
N VAL A 381 11.71 11.54 -8.25
CA VAL A 381 10.30 11.17 -8.08
C VAL A 381 9.83 10.37 -9.28
N VAL A 382 9.38 9.14 -9.08
CA VAL A 382 8.76 8.31 -10.10
C VAL A 382 7.24 8.27 -9.90
N ILE A 383 6.51 8.57 -10.97
CA ILE A 383 5.05 8.52 -11.05
C ILE A 383 4.65 7.52 -12.13
N GLN A 384 3.59 6.74 -11.86
CA GLN A 384 2.98 5.85 -12.84
C GLN A 384 1.66 6.39 -13.34
N ASN A 385 1.29 6.02 -14.56
CA ASN A 385 0.03 6.42 -15.17
C ASN A 385 -1.07 5.38 -14.90
N GLY A 386 -2.03 5.75 -14.06
CA GLY A 386 -3.21 4.95 -13.73
C GLY A 386 -4.39 5.14 -14.68
N TYR A 387 -4.24 5.88 -15.78
CA TYR A 387 -5.38 6.21 -16.64
C TYR A 387 -6.01 4.96 -17.25
N ALA A 388 -7.34 4.86 -17.16
CA ALA A 388 -8.13 3.72 -17.62
C ALA A 388 -7.71 2.37 -17.00
N VAL A 389 -7.10 2.39 -15.81
CA VAL A 389 -6.84 1.16 -15.05
C VAL A 389 -8.15 0.41 -14.79
N PRO A 390 -8.16 -0.93 -14.92
CA PRO A 390 -9.33 -1.73 -14.58
C PRO A 390 -9.73 -1.59 -13.11
N PRO A 391 -11.03 -1.66 -12.78
CA PRO A 391 -11.50 -1.49 -11.41
C PRO A 391 -10.99 -2.60 -10.49
N MET A 392 -10.76 -2.26 -9.22
CA MET A 392 -10.56 -3.25 -8.17
C MET A 392 -11.86 -4.03 -7.94
N LEU A 393 -11.73 -5.34 -7.75
CA LEU A 393 -12.84 -6.26 -7.60
C LEU A 393 -12.90 -6.79 -6.16
N ASP A 394 -14.11 -6.95 -5.60
CA ASP A 394 -14.26 -7.62 -4.32
C ASP A 394 -14.13 -9.15 -4.45
N HIS A 395 -13.84 -9.82 -3.32
CA HIS A 395 -13.66 -11.27 -3.26
C HIS A 395 -14.88 -12.06 -3.77
N THR A 396 -16.10 -11.57 -3.57
CA THR A 396 -17.32 -12.30 -3.98
C THR A 396 -17.50 -12.28 -5.49
N GLN A 397 -17.29 -11.14 -6.13
CA GLN A 397 -17.31 -11.00 -7.59
C GLN A 397 -16.18 -11.80 -8.23
N PHE A 398 -15.01 -11.85 -7.56
CA PHE A 398 -13.86 -12.61 -8.04
C PHE A 398 -14.18 -14.10 -8.17
N LEU A 399 -14.93 -14.65 -7.21
CA LEU A 399 -15.34 -16.06 -7.22
C LEU A 399 -16.38 -16.36 -8.32
N LEU A 400 -17.08 -15.36 -8.84
CA LEU A 400 -18.06 -15.53 -9.92
C LEU A 400 -17.39 -15.55 -11.31
N ASP A 401 -16.43 -14.66 -11.54
CA ASP A 401 -15.68 -14.59 -12.80
C ASP A 401 -14.22 -14.17 -12.61
N VAL A 402 -13.39 -15.16 -12.27
CA VAL A 402 -11.95 -14.99 -12.07
C VAL A 402 -11.25 -14.43 -13.31
N ASN A 403 -11.73 -14.72 -14.52
CA ASN A 403 -11.09 -14.29 -15.78
C ASN A 403 -11.91 -13.21 -16.51
N GLY A 404 -12.71 -12.43 -15.78
CA GLY A 404 -13.54 -11.37 -16.35
C GLY A 404 -12.75 -10.17 -16.88
N ALA A 405 -13.47 -9.20 -17.48
CA ALA A 405 -12.88 -8.03 -18.14
C ALA A 405 -12.04 -7.12 -17.23
N TRP A 406 -12.22 -7.19 -15.91
CA TRP A 406 -11.43 -6.46 -14.91
C TRP A 406 -9.93 -6.83 -14.91
N ASN A 407 -9.57 -7.92 -15.57
CA ASN A 407 -8.18 -8.30 -15.76
C ASN A 407 -7.50 -7.52 -16.88
N ASN A 408 -8.24 -7.02 -17.87
CA ASN A 408 -7.67 -6.54 -19.12
C ASN A 408 -7.09 -5.12 -18.98
N MET A 409 -5.77 -4.99 -19.02
CA MET A 409 -5.05 -3.71 -18.92
C MET A 409 -4.78 -3.05 -20.28
N THR A 410 -5.24 -3.62 -21.42
CA THR A 410 -4.98 -3.05 -22.77
C THR A 410 -5.61 -1.67 -22.97
N GLY A 411 -6.56 -1.27 -22.12
CA GLY A 411 -7.14 0.07 -22.13
C GLY A 411 -6.24 1.16 -21.54
N MET A 412 -5.19 0.77 -20.81
CA MET A 412 -4.26 1.72 -20.21
C MET A 412 -3.27 2.25 -21.25
N PRO A 413 -3.05 3.57 -21.34
CA PRO A 413 -2.00 4.12 -22.19
C PRO A 413 -0.60 3.67 -21.72
N GLY A 414 -0.45 3.38 -20.43
CA GLY A 414 0.85 3.12 -19.81
C GLY A 414 1.61 4.39 -19.51
N GLY A 415 2.79 4.22 -18.95
CA GLY A 415 3.64 5.33 -18.55
C GLY A 415 4.16 5.16 -17.14
N ILE A 416 5.49 5.21 -17.02
CA ILE A 416 6.17 5.64 -15.80
C ILE A 416 7.13 6.78 -16.18
N VAL A 417 7.20 7.79 -15.33
CA VAL A 417 8.04 8.98 -15.55
C VAL A 417 8.84 9.26 -14.28
N ARG A 418 10.13 9.52 -14.45
CA ARG A 418 10.96 10.09 -13.38
C ARG A 418 11.13 11.59 -13.60
N VAL A 419 10.89 12.36 -12.55
CA VAL A 419 11.20 13.78 -12.45
C VAL A 419 12.30 13.95 -11.42
N ASP A 420 13.34 14.68 -11.77
CA ASP A 420 14.36 15.11 -10.82
C ASP A 420 14.04 16.54 -10.35
N VAL A 421 14.19 16.79 -9.04
CA VAL A 421 14.12 18.10 -8.41
C VAL A 421 15.53 18.52 -8.02
N ASN A 422 15.99 19.59 -8.64
CA ASN A 422 17.31 20.18 -8.41
C ASN A 422 17.14 21.41 -7.48
N PRO A 423 17.68 21.38 -6.25
CA PRO A 423 17.53 22.48 -5.30
C PRO A 423 17.96 23.82 -5.91
N GLY A 424 17.02 24.78 -5.97
CA GLY A 424 17.25 26.12 -6.52
C GLY A 424 17.15 26.25 -8.05
N GLU A 425 17.05 25.14 -8.80
CA GLU A 425 16.93 25.14 -10.26
C GLU A 425 15.54 24.70 -10.76
N GLY A 426 14.78 23.98 -9.93
CA GLY A 426 13.42 23.54 -10.23
C GLY A 426 13.35 22.05 -10.55
N CYS A 427 12.45 21.67 -11.45
CA CYS A 427 12.10 20.27 -11.71
C CYS A 427 12.18 19.96 -13.20
N GLU A 428 12.74 18.80 -13.53
CA GLU A 428 12.90 18.34 -14.92
C GLU A 428 12.53 16.87 -15.08
N VAL A 429 11.92 16.53 -16.22
CA VAL A 429 11.69 15.13 -16.58
C VAL A 429 13.03 14.49 -16.93
N ARG A 430 13.38 13.43 -16.21
CA ARG A 430 14.63 12.70 -16.38
C ARG A 430 14.52 11.61 -17.44
N TRP A 431 13.46 10.81 -17.36
CA TRP A 431 13.14 9.76 -18.33
C TRP A 431 11.65 9.41 -18.29
N GLU A 432 11.18 8.78 -19.36
CA GLU A 432 9.84 8.22 -19.52
C GLU A 432 9.96 6.79 -20.06
N SER A 433 9.04 5.92 -19.68
CA SER A 433 8.90 4.54 -20.18
C SER A 433 7.43 4.20 -20.39
N ASP A 434 7.12 3.32 -21.34
CA ASP A 434 5.78 2.88 -21.72
C ASP A 434 5.21 1.76 -20.82
N VAL A 435 5.96 1.36 -19.80
CA VAL A 435 5.57 0.32 -18.83
C VAL A 435 4.19 0.60 -18.21
N ARG A 436 3.34 -0.44 -18.18
CA ARG A 436 1.97 -0.43 -17.65
C ARG A 436 1.88 -1.14 -16.30
N ILE A 437 1.96 -0.40 -15.21
CA ILE A 437 1.84 -0.93 -13.85
C ILE A 437 0.49 -0.51 -13.27
N LYS A 438 -0.17 -1.47 -12.60
CA LYS A 438 -1.40 -1.23 -11.82
C LYS A 438 -1.13 -1.22 -10.30
N SER A 439 -0.30 -2.15 -9.83
CA SER A 439 0.11 -2.26 -8.42
C SER A 439 0.95 -1.07 -7.95
N VAL A 440 1.20 -1.02 -6.65
CA VAL A 440 2.16 -0.06 -6.08
C VAL A 440 3.58 -0.61 -6.26
N PRO A 441 4.47 0.05 -7.04
CA PRO A 441 5.84 -0.41 -7.22
C PRO A 441 6.70 -0.17 -5.97
N ALA A 442 7.86 -0.84 -5.92
CA ALA A 442 8.80 -0.74 -4.80
C ALA A 442 10.24 -0.56 -5.30
N LEU A 443 10.90 0.51 -4.84
CA LEU A 443 12.31 0.78 -5.12
C LEU A 443 13.20 0.09 -4.08
N SER A 444 14.16 -0.71 -4.53
CA SER A 444 15.28 -1.15 -3.69
C SER A 444 16.46 -0.22 -3.90
N THR A 445 16.81 0.58 -2.89
CA THR A 445 18.03 1.42 -2.95
C THR A 445 19.29 0.57 -3.00
N LYS A 446 19.24 -0.65 -2.44
CA LYS A 446 20.38 -1.58 -2.41
C LYS A 446 20.72 -2.16 -3.79
N THR A 447 19.74 -2.29 -4.69
CA THR A 447 19.97 -2.75 -6.07
C THR A 447 19.84 -1.66 -7.12
N GLY A 448 19.22 -0.51 -6.79
CA GLY A 448 18.89 0.55 -7.76
C GLY A 448 17.75 0.22 -8.68
N VAL A 449 16.92 -0.75 -8.30
CA VAL A 449 15.85 -1.29 -9.15
C VAL A 449 14.48 -0.91 -8.59
N LEU A 450 13.64 -0.37 -9.47
CA LEU A 450 12.22 -0.22 -9.26
C LEU A 450 11.52 -1.51 -9.72
N TYR A 451 10.97 -2.25 -8.76
CA TYR A 451 10.23 -3.48 -9.03
C TYR A 451 8.75 -3.19 -9.22
N GLY A 452 8.13 -3.91 -10.14
CA GLY A 452 6.71 -3.81 -10.43
C GLY A 452 6.14 -5.09 -11.01
N TYR A 453 4.86 -5.02 -11.37
CA TYR A 453 4.10 -6.14 -11.91
C TYR A 453 3.27 -5.67 -13.10
N VAL A 454 3.33 -6.40 -14.21
CA VAL A 454 2.71 -6.01 -15.49
C VAL A 454 1.95 -7.16 -16.12
N GLN A 455 1.07 -6.83 -17.05
CA GLN A 455 0.38 -7.78 -17.91
C GLN A 455 0.98 -7.76 -19.32
N GLU A 456 1.13 -8.94 -19.93
CA GLU A 456 1.54 -9.07 -21.33
C GLU A 456 0.38 -8.69 -22.26
N GLU A 457 0.57 -7.63 -23.04
CA GLU A 457 -0.48 -6.99 -23.84
C GLU A 457 -0.95 -7.89 -24.99
N GLU A 458 -0.02 -8.57 -25.66
CA GLU A 458 -0.32 -9.43 -26.82
C GLU A 458 -1.36 -10.50 -26.48
N PHE A 459 -1.22 -11.16 -25.33
CA PHE A 459 -2.16 -12.18 -24.90
C PHE A 459 -3.46 -11.61 -24.33
N ALA A 460 -3.38 -10.45 -23.65
CA ALA A 460 -4.53 -9.82 -23.03
C ALA A 460 -5.58 -9.38 -24.07
N ALA A 461 -5.15 -8.97 -25.26
CA ALA A 461 -6.03 -8.64 -26.38
C ALA A 461 -6.96 -9.80 -26.79
N ASP A 462 -6.51 -11.04 -26.60
CA ASP A 462 -7.27 -12.28 -26.88
C ASP A 462 -7.96 -12.85 -25.62
N GLY A 463 -7.95 -12.11 -24.50
CA GLY A 463 -8.56 -12.52 -23.23
C GLY A 463 -7.72 -13.52 -22.43
N THR A 464 -6.42 -13.65 -22.73
CA THR A 464 -5.48 -14.46 -21.95
C THR A 464 -4.56 -13.55 -21.15
N TYR A 465 -4.69 -13.55 -19.83
CA TYR A 465 -3.97 -12.62 -18.96
C TYR A 465 -2.70 -13.29 -18.44
N VAL A 466 -1.54 -12.95 -19.02
CA VAL A 466 -0.24 -13.44 -18.53
C VAL A 466 0.45 -12.32 -17.77
N TRP A 467 0.93 -12.62 -16.56
CA TRP A 467 1.48 -11.63 -15.65
C TRP A 467 2.98 -11.82 -15.45
N TYR A 468 3.71 -10.72 -15.30
CA TYR A 468 5.16 -10.69 -15.16
C TYR A 468 5.60 -9.77 -14.02
N PHE A 469 6.61 -10.21 -13.27
CA PHE A 469 7.47 -9.31 -12.52
C PHE A 469 8.36 -8.54 -13.49
N ILE A 470 8.65 -7.28 -13.16
CA ILE A 470 9.58 -6.44 -13.90
C ILE A 470 10.60 -5.79 -12.97
N ALA A 471 11.77 -5.52 -13.54
CA ALA A 471 12.81 -4.68 -12.95
C ALA A 471 13.10 -3.51 -13.90
N VAL A 472 12.95 -2.30 -13.39
CA VAL A 472 13.29 -1.06 -14.10
C VAL A 472 14.47 -0.40 -13.40
N ASP A 473 15.49 0.00 -14.16
CA ASP A 473 16.60 0.76 -13.60
C ASP A 473 16.14 2.16 -13.16
N TRP A 474 16.46 2.52 -11.92
CA TRP A 474 16.04 3.81 -11.35
C TRP A 474 16.62 5.01 -12.11
N GLU A 475 17.86 4.91 -12.59
CA GLU A 475 18.60 6.03 -13.21
C GLU A 475 18.23 6.25 -14.68
N SER A 476 17.98 5.19 -15.43
CA SER A 476 17.75 5.26 -16.88
C SER A 476 16.29 5.05 -17.30
N GLY A 477 15.47 4.40 -16.46
CA GLY A 477 14.12 3.96 -16.83
C GLY A 477 14.09 2.73 -17.74
N GLU A 478 15.24 2.08 -17.98
CA GLU A 478 15.33 0.88 -18.81
C GLU A 478 14.67 -0.32 -18.12
N LEU A 479 13.83 -1.06 -18.85
CA LEU A 479 13.33 -2.36 -18.43
C LEU A 479 14.46 -3.40 -18.54
N LEU A 480 15.06 -3.74 -17.41
CA LEU A 480 16.21 -4.64 -17.33
C LEU A 480 15.82 -6.08 -17.64
N TRP A 481 14.70 -6.53 -17.07
CA TRP A 481 14.13 -7.84 -17.33
C TRP A 481 12.64 -7.91 -16.97
N LYS A 482 11.98 -8.94 -17.52
CA LYS A 482 10.67 -9.43 -17.05
C LYS A 482 10.73 -10.95 -16.81
N LYS A 483 10.08 -11.41 -15.74
CA LYS A 483 9.96 -12.83 -15.37
C LYS A 483 8.49 -13.18 -15.19
N ARG A 484 8.02 -14.23 -15.86
CA ARG A 484 6.62 -14.65 -15.80
C ARG A 484 6.25 -15.11 -14.39
N ALA A 485 5.19 -14.53 -13.85
CA ALA A 485 4.64 -14.86 -12.55
C ALA A 485 3.57 -15.95 -12.62
N GLY A 486 2.68 -15.88 -13.62
CA GLY A 486 1.58 -16.81 -13.81
C GLY A 486 0.55 -16.31 -14.82
N ALA A 487 -0.64 -16.91 -14.83
CA ALA A 487 -1.68 -16.60 -15.81
C ALA A 487 -3.11 -16.73 -15.27
N GLY A 488 -4.01 -15.95 -15.89
CA GLY A 488 -5.40 -15.78 -15.51
C GLY A 488 -5.57 -14.80 -14.34
N GLY A 489 -6.82 -14.49 -13.99
CA GLY A 489 -7.08 -13.51 -12.93
C GLY A 489 -6.75 -13.98 -11.51
N SER A 490 -6.47 -15.27 -11.31
CA SER A 490 -5.84 -15.78 -10.07
C SER A 490 -4.48 -15.14 -9.78
N TYR A 491 -3.79 -14.63 -10.81
CA TYR A 491 -2.50 -13.93 -10.72
C TYR A 491 -2.62 -12.39 -10.90
N ASN A 492 -3.84 -11.86 -10.89
CA ASN A 492 -4.07 -10.43 -10.91
C ASN A 492 -3.79 -9.81 -9.53
N ASP A 493 -3.00 -8.74 -9.52
CA ASP A 493 -2.59 -8.04 -8.29
C ASP A 493 -3.73 -7.23 -7.64
N ASN A 494 -4.84 -6.98 -8.35
CA ASN A 494 -5.95 -6.15 -7.90
C ASN A 494 -5.52 -4.82 -7.26
N ALA A 495 -4.48 -4.18 -7.80
CA ALA A 495 -3.87 -2.94 -7.29
C ALA A 495 -3.24 -3.03 -5.87
N TRP A 496 -3.04 -4.23 -5.32
CA TRP A 496 -2.31 -4.43 -4.07
C TRP A 496 -0.81 -4.10 -4.24
N PRO A 497 -0.11 -3.68 -3.16
CA PRO A 497 1.28 -3.26 -3.25
C PRO A 497 2.23 -4.45 -3.45
N GLY A 498 3.30 -4.20 -4.21
CA GLY A 498 4.49 -5.04 -4.17
C GLY A 498 5.31 -4.78 -2.90
N SER A 499 6.13 -5.74 -2.49
CA SER A 499 6.99 -5.61 -1.31
C SER A 499 8.34 -6.26 -1.55
N VAL A 500 9.42 -5.59 -1.13
CA VAL A 500 10.79 -6.12 -1.20
C VAL A 500 11.26 -6.43 0.22
N GLY A 501 11.67 -7.67 0.45
CA GLY A 501 12.16 -8.15 1.74
C GLY A 501 12.79 -9.54 1.62
N GLY A 502 13.76 -9.85 2.49
CA GLY A 502 14.41 -11.17 2.50
C GLY A 502 15.13 -11.58 1.20
N GLY A 503 15.54 -10.62 0.35
CA GLY A 503 16.15 -10.91 -0.96
C GLY A 503 15.14 -11.19 -2.08
N ARG A 504 13.84 -10.96 -1.83
CA ARG A 504 12.74 -11.30 -2.72
C ARG A 504 11.94 -10.06 -3.10
N PHE A 505 11.23 -10.15 -4.21
CA PHE A 505 10.12 -9.24 -4.52
C PHE A 505 8.82 -10.04 -4.52
N TYR A 506 7.88 -9.60 -3.69
CA TYR A 506 6.56 -10.18 -3.51
C TYR A 506 5.51 -9.29 -4.16
N GLN A 507 4.51 -9.92 -4.79
CA GLN A 507 3.30 -9.28 -5.26
C GLN A 507 2.09 -9.96 -4.61
N SER A 508 1.30 -9.19 -3.87
CA SER A 508 0.04 -9.66 -3.32
C SER A 508 -1.00 -9.88 -4.42
N LEU A 509 -1.78 -10.94 -4.27
CA LEU A 509 -2.84 -11.39 -5.16
C LEU A 509 -4.15 -11.51 -4.38
N MET A 510 -5.28 -11.58 -5.09
CA MET A 510 -6.59 -11.74 -4.44
C MET A 510 -6.70 -13.00 -3.57
N LEU A 511 -6.11 -14.11 -4.00
CA LEU A 511 -6.16 -15.40 -3.30
C LEU A 511 -4.88 -15.77 -2.57
N GLY A 512 -3.85 -14.92 -2.61
CA GLY A 512 -2.53 -15.35 -2.17
C GLY A 512 -1.44 -14.32 -2.38
N VAL A 513 -0.22 -14.82 -2.56
CA VAL A 513 0.96 -14.03 -2.90
C VAL A 513 1.81 -14.81 -3.89
N VAL A 514 2.46 -14.10 -4.81
CA VAL A 514 3.48 -14.63 -5.70
C VAL A 514 4.77 -13.85 -5.46
N TRP A 515 5.92 -14.49 -5.52
CA TRP A 515 7.21 -13.82 -5.37
C TRP A 515 8.27 -14.41 -6.28
N ILE A 516 9.30 -13.58 -6.49
CA ILE A 516 10.49 -13.92 -7.24
C ILE A 516 11.71 -13.78 -6.33
N GLU A 517 12.65 -14.72 -6.48
CA GLU A 517 13.94 -14.71 -5.80
C GLU A 517 15.05 -15.17 -6.76
N ASP A 518 16.28 -14.69 -6.54
CA ASP A 518 17.43 -15.18 -7.30
C ASP A 518 17.86 -16.56 -6.80
N GLY A 519 18.37 -17.40 -7.70
CA GLY A 519 18.99 -18.67 -7.35
C GLY A 519 20.19 -18.46 -6.41
N SER A 520 20.35 -19.35 -5.43
CA SER A 520 21.63 -19.45 -4.72
C SER A 520 22.69 -19.91 -5.71
N GLU A 521 23.81 -19.19 -5.83
CA GLU A 521 24.90 -19.55 -6.75
C GLU A 521 25.23 -21.05 -6.60
N LYS A 522 24.84 -21.86 -7.61
CA LYS A 522 25.25 -23.26 -7.69
C LYS A 522 26.69 -23.27 -8.24
N TYR A 523 27.66 -23.30 -7.35
CA TYR A 523 29.05 -23.63 -7.69
C TYR A 523 29.22 -25.14 -7.93
#